data_AF-A0A842TFX5-F1
#
_entry.id   AF-A0A842TFX5-F1
#
_cell.length_a   1.000
_cell.length_b   1.000
_cell.length_c   1.000
_cell.angle_alpha   90.00
_cell.angle_beta   90.00
_cell.angle_gamma   90.00
#
_symmetry.space_group_name_H-M   'P 1'
#
loop_
_entity.id
_entity.type
_entity.pdbx_description
1 polymer ?
#
loop_
_entity_poly.entity_id
_entity_poly.type
_entity_poly.pdbx_seq_one_letter_code
_entity_poly.pdbx_strand_id
1 'polypeptide(L)'
;MYLFSYDISGKKDPHGLRVRLNYLLNKFNCYHPLRSLWIIPEDILDNKKFQSILNELKHYSFPFIINKWRPFIPFRTIDMDNWSKIGIIIHGPEVVDLGNAERVIKFFRESGFSFKVLLGGTMGKIALIDSELADLVPLDSKLKPSECMDFFLIRNYDCIILINQARSVKSGKRLGFQIYNNSKLAKFYENIPIIQLDLIGTDKCFLIEWNETRSEIINLLSKKFQARIIPRKEIMVNMDEIITEKDGKIIRKISAVELDDWIMVSGCIIGRVIDNDVRIVVKNNYIDENETLGIELNKHGLEKLGKVDIQEERITTLKQLRRTEAPDTGEKMYPNMKRAVLIKRAENIFQILGKANTIISIGDDTSFFTQNFLKRFPNKKHIGIIDMDGEMNKNKELEDIYPDLSENSIIFQVDKGKDDIIGKMIKKNIFNNKKFHNYDDFSDLFRSLEEYLNTYYIDILKNY
;
A
#
# COMPACT_ATOMS: atom_id res chain seq x y z
N MET A 1 -21.72 -9.98 -17.32
CA MET A 1 -21.79 -11.44 -17.04
C MET A 1 -21.48 -11.67 -15.58
N TYR A 2 -21.97 -12.77 -15.03
CA TYR A 2 -21.79 -13.18 -13.64
C TYR A 2 -21.34 -14.63 -13.62
N LEU A 3 -20.47 -14.95 -12.67
CA LEU A 3 -20.13 -16.31 -12.31
C LEU A 3 -21.10 -16.73 -11.20
N PHE A 4 -21.91 -17.72 -11.49
CA PHE A 4 -22.83 -18.34 -10.55
C PHE A 4 -22.31 -19.73 -10.19
N SER A 5 -21.94 -19.94 -8.93
CA SER A 5 -21.64 -21.28 -8.41
C SER A 5 -22.65 -21.67 -7.35
N TYR A 6 -22.93 -22.97 -7.25
CA TYR A 6 -23.78 -23.52 -6.20
C TYR A 6 -23.22 -24.85 -5.73
N ASP A 7 -23.61 -25.29 -4.53
CA ASP A 7 -23.38 -26.65 -4.08
C ASP A 7 -24.68 -27.24 -3.54
N ILE A 8 -25.25 -28.18 -4.31
CA ILE A 8 -26.43 -28.95 -3.93
C ILE A 8 -25.95 -30.36 -3.62
N SER A 9 -25.91 -30.70 -2.33
CA SER A 9 -25.43 -32.00 -1.87
C SER A 9 -26.27 -33.14 -2.46
N GLY A 10 -25.62 -34.20 -2.94
CA GLY A 10 -26.29 -35.31 -3.63
C GLY A 10 -27.27 -36.13 -2.78
N LYS A 11 -27.33 -35.93 -1.45
CA LYS A 11 -28.15 -36.75 -0.55
C LYS A 11 -29.60 -36.24 -0.39
N LYS A 12 -29.93 -35.01 -0.78
CA LYS A 12 -31.31 -34.50 -0.94
C LYS A 12 -31.33 -33.36 -1.97
N ASP A 13 -31.79 -33.62 -3.19
CA ASP A 13 -32.12 -32.61 -4.21
C ASP A 13 -33.65 -32.40 -4.21
N PRO A 14 -34.21 -31.59 -3.28
CA PRO A 14 -35.65 -31.47 -3.10
C PRO A 14 -36.30 -30.99 -4.40
N HIS A 15 -37.33 -31.69 -4.84
CA HIS A 15 -38.10 -31.34 -6.04
C HIS A 15 -37.24 -31.16 -7.31
N GLY A 16 -36.11 -31.87 -7.41
CA GLY A 16 -35.18 -31.77 -8.55
C GLY A 16 -34.67 -30.36 -8.78
N LEU A 17 -34.43 -29.60 -7.71
CA LEU A 17 -33.97 -28.20 -7.74
C LEU A 17 -32.75 -28.01 -8.65
N ARG A 18 -31.77 -28.91 -8.59
CA ARG A 18 -30.59 -28.88 -9.48
C ARG A 18 -30.98 -29.03 -10.95
N VAL A 19 -31.90 -29.94 -11.25
CA VAL A 19 -32.37 -30.18 -12.62
C VAL A 19 -33.13 -28.97 -13.15
N ARG A 20 -34.01 -28.38 -12.33
CA ARG A 20 -34.76 -27.16 -12.67
C ARG A 20 -33.82 -25.97 -12.90
N LEU A 21 -32.82 -25.81 -12.04
CA LEU A 21 -31.80 -24.78 -12.17
C LEU A 21 -31.00 -24.92 -13.47
N ASN A 22 -30.46 -26.12 -13.75
CA ASN A 22 -29.72 -26.38 -14.97
C ASN A 22 -30.58 -26.20 -16.22
N TYR A 23 -31.83 -26.66 -16.21
CA TYR A 23 -32.77 -26.46 -17.30
C TYR A 23 -33.01 -24.96 -17.56
N LEU A 24 -33.24 -24.18 -16.50
CA LEU A 24 -33.43 -22.75 -16.61
C LEU A 24 -32.19 -22.07 -17.18
N LEU A 25 -31.00 -22.37 -16.66
CA LEU A 25 -29.75 -21.77 -17.11
C LEU A 25 -29.43 -22.12 -18.57
N ASN A 26 -29.65 -23.37 -18.98
CA ASN A 26 -29.53 -23.78 -20.39
C ASN A 26 -30.51 -23.04 -21.30
N LYS A 27 -31.75 -22.81 -20.84
CA LYS A 27 -32.75 -22.05 -21.61
C LYS A 27 -32.32 -20.60 -21.87
N PHE A 28 -31.51 -20.03 -20.97
CA PHE A 28 -30.94 -18.69 -21.12
C PHE A 28 -29.59 -18.68 -21.86
N ASN A 29 -29.18 -19.79 -22.47
CA ASN A 29 -27.87 -19.94 -23.13
C ASN A 29 -26.70 -19.56 -22.21
N CYS A 30 -26.83 -19.83 -20.91
CA CYS A 30 -25.72 -19.66 -19.97
C CYS A 30 -24.61 -20.67 -20.30
N TYR A 31 -23.36 -20.26 -20.11
CA TYR A 31 -22.21 -21.14 -20.35
C TYR A 31 -21.84 -21.91 -19.07
N HIS A 32 -21.47 -23.18 -19.19
CA HIS A 32 -21.26 -24.08 -18.06
C HIS A 32 -19.83 -24.64 -18.03
N PRO A 33 -18.86 -23.91 -17.44
CA PRO A 33 -17.47 -24.37 -17.40
C PRO A 33 -17.24 -25.59 -16.50
N LEU A 34 -18.02 -25.77 -15.43
CA LEU A 34 -17.91 -26.91 -14.49
C LEU A 34 -19.29 -27.28 -13.96
N ARG A 35 -19.46 -28.51 -13.46
CA ARG A 35 -20.75 -29.09 -13.03
C ARG A 35 -21.68 -28.18 -12.22
N SER A 36 -21.13 -27.37 -11.32
CA SER A 36 -21.90 -26.45 -10.48
C SER A 36 -21.44 -24.99 -10.62
N LEU A 37 -20.87 -24.64 -11.78
CA LEU A 37 -20.36 -23.32 -12.09
C LEU A 37 -20.90 -22.87 -13.44
N TRP A 38 -21.51 -21.70 -13.48
CA TRP A 38 -22.15 -21.14 -14.66
C TRP A 38 -21.68 -19.70 -14.88
N ILE A 39 -21.52 -19.33 -16.14
CA ILE A 39 -21.41 -17.94 -16.58
C ILE A 39 -22.78 -17.53 -17.09
N ILE A 40 -23.38 -16.57 -16.41
CA ILE A 40 -24.75 -16.12 -16.63
C ILE A 40 -24.77 -14.64 -17.06
N PRO A 41 -25.68 -14.22 -17.94
CA PRO A 41 -25.80 -12.81 -18.33
C PRO A 41 -26.40 -11.97 -17.19
N GLU A 42 -26.36 -10.64 -17.29
CA GLU A 42 -26.80 -9.74 -16.19
C GLU A 42 -28.33 -9.69 -16.07
N ASP A 43 -29.05 -9.79 -17.18
CA ASP A 43 -30.50 -9.79 -17.30
C ASP A 43 -31.19 -10.99 -16.62
N ILE A 44 -30.54 -12.14 -16.53
CA ILE A 44 -31.10 -13.30 -15.82
C ILE A 44 -31.24 -13.06 -14.32
N LEU A 45 -30.48 -12.11 -13.75
CA LEU A 45 -30.57 -11.77 -12.33
C LEU A 45 -31.94 -11.19 -11.99
N ASP A 46 -32.59 -10.48 -12.91
CA ASP A 46 -33.93 -9.94 -12.71
C ASP A 46 -35.04 -10.92 -13.11
N ASN A 47 -34.69 -12.12 -13.57
CA ASN A 47 -35.67 -13.11 -13.99
C ASN A 47 -36.41 -13.72 -12.79
N LYS A 48 -37.75 -13.60 -12.79
CA LYS A 48 -38.62 -14.14 -11.72
C LYS A 48 -38.42 -15.63 -11.43
N LYS A 49 -38.19 -16.46 -12.46
CA LYS A 49 -37.98 -17.91 -12.27
C LYS A 49 -36.61 -18.19 -11.67
N PHE A 50 -35.58 -17.45 -12.07
CA PHE A 50 -34.25 -17.58 -11.48
C PHE A 50 -34.25 -17.14 -10.02
N GLN A 51 -34.87 -15.99 -9.71
CA GLN A 51 -35.05 -15.51 -8.35
C GLN A 51 -35.84 -16.49 -7.46
N SER A 52 -36.87 -17.13 -8.00
CA SER A 52 -37.60 -18.21 -7.30
C SER A 52 -36.66 -19.35 -6.92
N ILE A 53 -35.81 -19.82 -7.84
CA ILE A 53 -34.85 -20.89 -7.56
C ILE A 53 -33.79 -20.45 -6.54
N LEU A 54 -33.30 -19.21 -6.62
CA LEU A 54 -32.37 -18.67 -5.60
C LEU A 54 -33.01 -18.63 -4.21
N ASN A 55 -34.29 -18.28 -4.11
CA ASN A 55 -35.02 -18.31 -2.85
C ASN A 55 -35.21 -19.73 -2.33
N GLU A 56 -35.45 -20.71 -3.20
CA GLU A 56 -35.47 -22.14 -2.82
C GLU A 56 -34.09 -22.61 -2.34
N LEU A 57 -32.99 -22.23 -3.02
CA LEU A 57 -31.63 -22.53 -2.57
C LEU A 57 -31.36 -21.98 -1.16
N LYS A 58 -31.78 -20.73 -0.89
CA LYS A 58 -31.70 -20.13 0.45
C LYS A 58 -32.56 -20.89 1.47
N HIS A 59 -33.80 -21.23 1.10
CA HIS A 59 -34.73 -21.94 1.98
C HIS A 59 -34.19 -23.29 2.43
N TYR A 60 -33.57 -24.04 1.52
CA TYR A 60 -32.94 -25.33 1.81
C TYR A 60 -31.49 -25.23 2.30
N SER A 61 -30.98 -24.03 2.55
CA SER A 61 -29.61 -23.77 3.02
C SER A 61 -28.52 -24.34 2.09
N PHE A 62 -28.75 -24.36 0.79
CA PHE A 62 -27.72 -24.68 -0.19
C PHE A 62 -26.84 -23.46 -0.45
N PRO A 63 -25.51 -23.55 -0.27
CA PRO A 63 -24.64 -22.43 -0.54
C PRO A 63 -24.57 -22.16 -2.04
N PHE A 64 -24.62 -20.88 -2.39
CA PHE A 64 -24.36 -20.41 -3.75
C PHE A 64 -23.70 -19.04 -3.71
N ILE A 65 -22.99 -18.72 -4.78
CA ILE A 65 -22.26 -17.47 -4.95
C ILE A 65 -22.60 -16.92 -6.33
N ILE A 66 -22.95 -15.64 -6.39
CA ILE A 66 -23.09 -14.89 -7.64
C ILE A 66 -22.07 -13.75 -7.59
N ASN A 67 -21.05 -13.83 -8.44
CA ASN A 67 -20.01 -12.81 -8.54
C ASN A 67 -20.03 -12.17 -9.92
N LYS A 68 -19.88 -10.85 -10.01
CA LYS A 68 -19.72 -10.20 -11.31
C LYS A 68 -18.46 -10.73 -11.98
N TRP A 69 -18.62 -11.30 -13.17
CA TRP A 69 -17.53 -11.90 -13.92
C TRP A 69 -17.18 -11.02 -15.11
N ARG A 70 -15.89 -10.70 -15.22
CA ARG A 70 -15.31 -10.07 -16.40
C ARG A 70 -14.34 -11.09 -16.99
N PRO A 71 -14.59 -11.61 -18.20
CA PRO A 71 -13.68 -12.55 -18.83
C PRO A 71 -12.28 -11.94 -18.89
N PHE A 72 -11.35 -12.67 -18.31
CA PHE A 72 -9.93 -12.41 -18.37
C PHE A 72 -9.41 -13.07 -19.64
N ILE A 73 -8.89 -12.28 -20.59
CA ILE A 73 -8.26 -12.80 -21.80
C ILE A 73 -6.76 -12.56 -21.66
N PRO A 74 -5.99 -13.55 -21.15
CA PRO A 74 -4.54 -13.40 -21.01
C PRO A 74 -3.84 -13.29 -22.37
N PHE A 75 -4.47 -13.83 -23.41
CA PHE A 75 -3.96 -13.86 -24.78
C PHE A 75 -4.75 -12.89 -25.65
N ARG A 76 -4.60 -11.59 -25.39
CA ARG A 76 -5.00 -10.59 -26.37
C ARG A 76 -3.81 -10.37 -27.32
N THR A 77 -4.03 -10.46 -28.62
CA THR A 77 -3.11 -9.91 -29.62
C THR A 77 -3.12 -8.40 -29.46
N ILE A 78 -2.02 -7.85 -28.95
CA ILE A 78 -1.79 -6.42 -28.98
C ILE A 78 -1.40 -6.10 -30.42
N ASP A 79 -2.18 -5.23 -31.05
CA ASP A 79 -1.76 -4.58 -32.28
C ASP A 79 -0.64 -3.60 -31.90
N MET A 80 0.59 -3.95 -32.28
CA MET A 80 1.79 -3.16 -31.99
C MET A 80 1.72 -1.77 -32.64
N ASP A 81 0.91 -1.62 -33.69
CA ASP A 81 0.71 -0.35 -34.42
C ASP A 81 -0.34 0.55 -33.74
N ASN A 82 -1.07 0.06 -32.73
CA ASN A 82 -2.16 0.77 -32.05
C ASN A 82 -2.06 0.70 -30.50
N TRP A 83 -0.89 1.01 -29.94
CA TRP A 83 -0.76 1.21 -28.50
C TRP A 83 -1.57 2.43 -28.04
N SER A 84 -2.54 2.20 -27.17
CA SER A 84 -3.45 3.27 -26.76
C SER A 84 -3.47 3.52 -25.26
N LYS A 85 -3.03 2.57 -24.42
CA LYS A 85 -3.15 2.69 -22.95
C LYS A 85 -1.90 2.23 -22.21
N ILE A 86 -1.16 3.19 -21.66
CA ILE A 86 0.04 2.95 -20.83
C ILE A 86 -0.29 3.13 -19.34
N GLY A 87 0.05 2.13 -18.53
CA GLY A 87 -0.08 2.18 -17.07
C GLY A 87 1.25 2.61 -16.45
N ILE A 88 1.30 3.76 -15.82
CA ILE A 88 2.51 4.27 -15.16
C ILE A 88 2.37 4.07 -13.65
N ILE A 89 3.32 3.39 -13.04
CA ILE A 89 3.41 3.17 -11.59
C ILE A 89 4.58 4.02 -11.07
N ILE A 90 4.27 5.03 -10.26
CA ILE A 90 5.27 5.83 -9.54
C ILE A 90 5.60 5.12 -8.22
N HIS A 91 6.88 4.95 -7.92
CA HIS A 91 7.33 4.42 -6.64
C HIS A 91 8.38 5.32 -5.99
N GLY A 92 8.17 5.58 -4.70
CA GLY A 92 9.04 6.42 -3.87
C GLY A 92 8.81 7.93 -4.08
N PRO A 93 9.15 8.76 -3.07
CA PRO A 93 9.12 10.22 -3.21
C PRO A 93 10.23 10.75 -4.12
N GLU A 94 11.40 10.11 -4.17
CA GLU A 94 12.59 10.70 -4.80
C GLU A 94 12.46 10.85 -6.32
N VAL A 95 11.71 9.95 -6.98
CA VAL A 95 11.44 10.08 -8.43
C VAL A 95 10.55 11.28 -8.74
N VAL A 96 9.74 11.70 -7.76
CA VAL A 96 8.86 12.87 -7.88
C VAL A 96 9.63 14.14 -7.55
N ASP A 97 10.36 14.16 -6.43
CA ASP A 97 11.11 15.33 -5.94
C ASP A 97 12.14 15.84 -6.94
N LEU A 98 12.79 14.92 -7.65
CA LEU A 98 13.81 15.24 -8.65
C LEU A 98 13.21 15.62 -10.02
N GLY A 99 11.88 15.80 -10.12
CA GLY A 99 11.18 16.13 -11.37
C GLY A 99 11.15 15.00 -12.41
N ASN A 100 11.66 13.83 -12.06
CA ASN A 100 11.82 12.70 -12.96
C ASN A 100 10.46 12.06 -13.34
N ALA A 101 9.52 12.01 -12.40
CA ALA A 101 8.15 11.58 -12.65
C ALA A 101 7.44 12.49 -13.66
N GLU A 102 7.57 13.82 -13.49
CA GLU A 102 7.03 14.80 -14.41
C GLU A 102 7.63 14.65 -15.81
N ARG A 103 8.96 14.49 -15.90
CA ARG A 103 9.67 14.27 -17.17
C ARG A 103 9.14 13.05 -17.93
N VAL A 104 8.84 11.95 -17.23
CA VAL A 104 8.23 10.75 -17.84
C VAL A 104 6.79 11.02 -18.29
N ILE A 105 5.97 11.64 -17.45
CA ILE A 105 4.58 11.97 -17.78
C ILE A 105 4.50 12.90 -18.99
N LYS A 106 5.34 13.95 -19.02
CA LYS A 106 5.44 14.91 -20.13
C LYS A 106 5.82 14.21 -21.43
N PHE A 107 6.79 13.30 -21.39
CA PHE A 107 7.17 12.52 -22.55
C PHE A 107 6.01 11.73 -23.16
N PHE A 108 5.24 11.01 -22.34
CA PHE A 108 4.09 10.25 -22.84
C PHE A 108 2.96 11.14 -23.36
N ARG A 109 2.72 12.28 -22.69
CA ARG A 109 1.75 13.29 -23.12
C ARG A 109 2.12 13.87 -24.49
N GLU A 110 3.37 14.28 -24.68
CA GLU A 110 3.88 14.86 -25.94
C GLU A 110 3.92 13.83 -27.08
N SER A 111 4.10 12.56 -26.74
CA SER A 111 4.14 11.46 -27.72
C SER A 111 2.75 10.97 -28.12
N GLY A 112 1.67 11.58 -27.61
CA GLY A 112 0.28 11.26 -27.99
C GLY A 112 -0.28 9.97 -27.38
N PHE A 113 0.40 9.34 -26.43
CA PHE A 113 -0.11 8.15 -25.76
C PHE A 113 -1.21 8.50 -24.75
N SER A 114 -2.25 7.67 -24.67
CA SER A 114 -3.15 7.73 -23.52
C SER A 114 -2.53 6.92 -22.37
N PHE A 115 -2.50 7.50 -21.18
CA PHE A 115 -1.89 6.88 -20.01
C PHE A 115 -2.70 7.13 -18.74
N LYS A 116 -2.48 6.27 -17.75
CA LYS A 116 -2.95 6.48 -16.38
C LYS A 116 -1.81 6.29 -15.41
N VAL A 117 -1.74 7.17 -14.42
CA VAL A 117 -0.71 7.15 -13.39
C VAL A 117 -1.32 6.64 -12.09
N LEU A 118 -0.62 5.73 -11.42
CA LEU A 118 -0.88 5.30 -10.06
C LEU A 118 0.40 5.43 -9.23
N LEU A 119 0.24 5.71 -7.94
CA LEU A 119 1.36 5.71 -7.00
C LEU A 119 1.31 4.44 -6.13
N GLY A 120 2.45 3.77 -6.01
CA GLY A 120 2.66 2.73 -5.02
C GLY A 120 3.32 3.28 -3.75
N GLY A 121 2.60 3.22 -2.63
CA GLY A 121 3.10 3.63 -1.30
C GLY A 121 2.60 4.98 -0.79
N THR A 122 2.90 5.29 0.47
CA THR A 122 2.37 6.47 1.18
C THR A 122 3.25 7.70 1.01
N MET A 123 4.58 7.57 1.06
CA MET A 123 5.50 8.72 1.03
C MET A 123 5.48 9.49 -0.29
N GLY A 124 5.35 8.78 -1.43
CA GLY A 124 5.25 9.47 -2.72
C GLY A 124 4.01 10.36 -2.86
N LYS A 125 2.97 10.18 -2.03
CA LYS A 125 1.77 11.04 -2.07
C LYS A 125 2.07 12.44 -1.58
N ILE A 126 2.96 12.53 -0.60
CA ILE A 126 3.46 13.80 -0.09
C ILE A 126 4.27 14.50 -1.17
N ALA A 127 5.20 13.77 -1.81
CA ALA A 127 5.97 14.30 -2.91
C ALA A 127 5.10 14.77 -4.09
N LEU A 128 4.00 14.07 -4.39
CA LEU A 128 3.05 14.51 -5.44
C LEU A 128 2.31 15.80 -5.08
N ILE A 129 2.03 16.04 -3.79
CA ILE A 129 1.43 17.32 -3.35
C ILE A 129 2.46 18.43 -3.47
N ASP A 130 3.66 18.18 -2.97
CA ASP A 130 4.78 19.13 -3.01
C ASP A 130 5.25 19.49 -4.43
N SER A 131 4.90 18.68 -5.44
CA SER A 131 5.26 18.89 -6.86
C SER A 131 4.07 19.26 -7.75
N GLU A 132 2.91 19.58 -7.17
CA GLU A 132 1.67 19.90 -7.91
C GLU A 132 1.16 18.78 -8.87
N LEU A 133 1.70 17.57 -8.76
CA LEU A 133 1.29 16.39 -9.54
C LEU A 133 0.11 15.63 -8.91
N ALA A 134 -0.35 16.06 -7.73
CA ALA A 134 -1.39 15.42 -6.93
C ALA A 134 -2.75 15.27 -7.63
N ASP A 135 -3.04 16.04 -8.67
CA ASP A 135 -4.31 15.96 -9.41
C ASP A 135 -4.27 14.93 -10.55
N LEU A 136 -3.07 14.50 -10.97
CA LEU A 136 -2.89 13.45 -11.97
C LEU A 136 -2.99 12.04 -11.37
N VAL A 137 -2.91 11.93 -10.04
CA VAL A 137 -2.78 10.64 -9.34
C VAL A 137 -3.80 10.55 -8.19
N PRO A 138 -4.64 9.49 -8.13
CA PRO A 138 -5.55 9.28 -7.00
C PRO A 138 -4.80 9.03 -5.67
N LEU A 139 -4.84 10.01 -4.76
CA LEU A 139 -4.13 9.96 -3.48
C LEU A 139 -4.81 9.07 -2.42
N ASP A 140 -6.09 8.76 -2.58
CA ASP A 140 -6.86 7.93 -1.63
C ASP A 140 -6.60 6.42 -1.80
N SER A 141 -5.95 6.02 -2.89
CA SER A 141 -5.63 4.62 -3.17
C SER A 141 -4.55 4.06 -2.23
N LYS A 142 -4.70 2.83 -1.76
CA LYS A 142 -3.74 2.15 -0.84
C LYS A 142 -2.96 1.03 -1.55
N LEU A 143 -2.80 1.17 -2.86
CA LEU A 143 -2.19 0.11 -3.65
C LEU A 143 -0.69 0.05 -3.35
N LYS A 144 -0.21 -1.16 -3.08
CA LYS A 144 1.22 -1.49 -3.19
C LYS A 144 1.61 -1.44 -4.67
N PRO A 145 2.89 -1.25 -5.01
CA PRO A 145 3.31 -1.23 -6.42
C PRO A 145 2.92 -2.48 -7.21
N SER A 146 2.98 -3.67 -6.59
CA SER A 146 2.54 -4.93 -7.22
C SER A 146 1.01 -4.96 -7.46
N GLU A 147 0.24 -4.35 -6.57
CA GLU A 147 -1.23 -4.22 -6.73
C GLU A 147 -1.59 -3.17 -7.79
N CYS A 148 -0.78 -2.12 -7.96
CA CYS A 148 -0.90 -1.18 -9.09
C CYS A 148 -0.67 -1.92 -10.43
N MET A 149 0.30 -2.83 -10.47
CA MET A 149 0.56 -3.67 -11.65
C MET A 149 -0.65 -4.56 -11.96
N ASP A 150 -1.16 -5.29 -10.95
CA ASP A 150 -2.36 -6.11 -11.10
C ASP A 150 -3.58 -5.26 -11.54
N PHE A 151 -3.72 -4.04 -11.01
CA PHE A 151 -4.79 -3.12 -11.38
C PHE A 151 -4.79 -2.80 -12.87
N PHE A 152 -3.62 -2.56 -13.46
CA PHE A 152 -3.45 -2.24 -14.87
C PHE A 152 -3.68 -3.48 -15.75
N LEU A 153 -3.14 -4.63 -15.35
CA LEU A 153 -3.32 -5.90 -16.07
C LEU A 153 -4.81 -6.26 -16.20
N ILE A 154 -5.58 -6.21 -15.10
CA ILE A 154 -7.04 -6.51 -15.10
C ILE A 154 -7.83 -5.54 -16.00
N ARG A 155 -7.27 -4.36 -16.29
CA ARG A 155 -7.93 -3.30 -17.08
C ARG A 155 -7.45 -3.22 -18.52
N ASN A 156 -6.69 -4.23 -18.98
CA ASN A 156 -6.23 -4.36 -20.35
C ASN A 156 -5.42 -3.13 -20.81
N TYR A 157 -4.47 -2.71 -19.98
CA TYR A 157 -3.43 -1.76 -20.41
C TYR A 157 -2.43 -2.48 -21.32
N ASP A 158 -1.94 -1.78 -22.34
CA ASP A 158 -1.10 -2.35 -23.40
C ASP A 158 0.37 -2.41 -22.97
N CYS A 159 0.78 -1.59 -22.00
CA CYS A 159 2.12 -1.58 -21.40
C CYS A 159 2.04 -1.07 -19.95
N ILE A 160 2.90 -1.59 -19.08
CA ILE A 160 3.05 -1.14 -17.69
C ILE A 160 4.49 -0.68 -17.46
N ILE A 161 4.65 0.55 -16.96
CA ILE A 161 5.93 1.17 -16.69
C ILE A 161 6.01 1.51 -15.21
N LEU A 162 6.88 0.82 -14.48
CA LEU A 162 7.29 1.16 -13.12
C LEU A 162 8.41 2.20 -13.19
N ILE A 163 8.19 3.39 -12.65
CA ILE A 163 9.22 4.42 -12.51
C ILE A 163 9.68 4.54 -11.05
N ASN A 164 10.98 4.61 -10.86
CA ASN A 164 11.60 4.65 -9.53
C ASN A 164 12.91 5.44 -9.56
N GLN A 165 13.38 5.85 -8.37
CA GLN A 165 14.66 6.50 -8.13
C GLN A 165 15.41 5.77 -7.01
N ALA A 166 16.04 4.65 -7.34
CA ALA A 166 16.74 3.84 -6.35
C ALA A 166 18.03 4.50 -5.85
N ARG A 167 18.53 4.03 -4.69
CA ARG A 167 19.83 4.49 -4.14
C ARG A 167 21.00 4.03 -5.02
N SER A 168 20.88 2.81 -5.52
CA SER A 168 21.89 2.13 -6.31
C SER A 168 21.25 1.16 -7.29
N VAL A 169 21.98 0.78 -8.33
CA VAL A 169 21.53 -0.22 -9.32
C VAL A 169 21.11 -1.52 -8.64
N LYS A 170 21.83 -1.94 -7.57
CA LYS A 170 21.50 -3.13 -6.79
C LYS A 170 20.13 -3.01 -6.11
N SER A 171 19.87 -1.89 -5.43
CA SER A 171 18.58 -1.64 -4.78
C SER A 171 17.41 -1.53 -5.77
N GLY A 172 17.62 -0.88 -6.92
CA GLY A 172 16.59 -0.74 -7.96
C GLY A 172 16.23 -2.09 -8.59
N LYS A 173 17.23 -2.91 -8.93
CA LYS A 173 17.02 -4.29 -9.42
C LYS A 173 16.21 -5.13 -8.43
N ARG A 174 16.57 -5.08 -7.14
CA ARG A 174 15.86 -5.79 -6.06
C ARG A 174 14.40 -5.39 -5.98
N LEU A 175 14.13 -4.09 -5.97
CA LEU A 175 12.78 -3.55 -5.87
C LEU A 175 11.90 -4.05 -7.03
N GLY A 176 12.35 -3.88 -8.27
CA GLY A 176 11.56 -4.31 -9.43
C GLY A 176 11.28 -5.81 -9.44
N PHE A 177 12.27 -6.62 -9.05
CA PHE A 177 12.10 -8.08 -8.94
C PHE A 177 11.03 -8.44 -7.90
N GLN A 178 11.07 -7.79 -6.73
CA GLN A 178 10.07 -8.01 -5.68
C GLN A 178 8.67 -7.60 -6.16
N ILE A 179 8.55 -6.42 -6.79
CA ILE A 179 7.26 -5.93 -7.30
C ILE A 179 6.67 -6.88 -8.35
N TYR A 180 7.49 -7.30 -9.32
CA TYR A 180 7.08 -8.23 -10.36
C TYR A 180 6.66 -9.60 -9.79
N ASN A 181 7.43 -10.16 -8.86
CA ASN A 181 7.12 -11.48 -8.28
C ASN A 181 5.94 -11.46 -7.31
N ASN A 182 5.73 -10.34 -6.62
CA ASN A 182 4.62 -10.15 -5.68
C ASN A 182 3.31 -9.77 -6.41
N SER A 183 3.35 -9.48 -7.71
CA SER A 183 2.15 -9.35 -8.53
C SER A 183 1.52 -10.73 -8.69
N LYS A 184 0.19 -10.80 -8.48
CA LYS A 184 -0.55 -12.05 -8.65
C LYS A 184 -0.77 -12.40 -10.11
N LEU A 185 -0.66 -11.40 -11.00
CA LEU A 185 -1.05 -11.54 -12.40
C LEU A 185 0.11 -11.44 -13.39
N ALA A 186 1.20 -10.75 -13.06
CA ALA A 186 2.28 -10.45 -14.01
C ALA A 186 2.82 -11.68 -14.74
N LYS A 187 2.96 -12.81 -14.04
CA LYS A 187 3.45 -14.08 -14.59
C LYS A 187 2.52 -14.71 -15.64
N PHE A 188 1.25 -14.31 -15.67
CA PHE A 188 0.25 -14.84 -16.61
C PHE A 188 0.10 -13.97 -17.87
N TYR A 189 0.75 -12.81 -17.93
CA TYR A 189 0.69 -11.88 -19.05
C TYR A 189 2.05 -11.79 -19.76
N GLU A 190 2.30 -12.76 -20.64
CA GLU A 190 3.55 -12.84 -21.40
C GLU A 190 3.62 -11.83 -22.56
N ASN A 191 2.49 -11.27 -22.98
CA ASN A 191 2.43 -10.36 -24.14
C ASN A 191 2.39 -8.87 -23.78
N ILE A 192 2.15 -8.51 -22.50
CA ILE A 192 2.02 -7.11 -22.08
C ILE A 192 3.37 -6.65 -21.51
N PRO A 193 4.12 -5.73 -22.13
CA PRO A 193 5.44 -5.35 -21.64
C PRO A 193 5.36 -4.76 -20.23
N ILE A 194 6.09 -5.36 -19.29
CA ILE A 194 6.24 -4.87 -17.92
C ILE A 194 7.65 -4.35 -17.74
N ILE A 195 7.79 -3.03 -17.71
CA ILE A 195 9.08 -2.36 -17.79
C ILE A 195 9.33 -1.58 -16.50
N GLN A 196 10.52 -1.74 -15.93
CA GLN A 196 11.04 -0.83 -14.92
C GLN A 196 11.97 0.18 -15.58
N LEU A 197 11.74 1.46 -15.31
CA LEU A 197 12.64 2.57 -15.58
C LEU A 197 13.13 3.12 -14.23
N ASP A 198 14.40 2.89 -13.92
CA ASP A 198 15.02 3.42 -12.70
C ASP A 198 15.97 4.56 -13.06
N LEU A 199 15.70 5.75 -12.54
CA LEU A 199 16.31 7.01 -12.99
C LEU A 199 17.50 7.44 -12.11
N ILE A 200 18.36 6.49 -11.74
CA ILE A 200 19.47 6.72 -10.79
C ILE A 200 20.46 7.77 -11.32
N GLY A 201 20.44 8.97 -10.73
CA GLY A 201 21.24 10.10 -11.18
C GLY A 201 21.01 10.47 -12.65
N THR A 202 21.86 11.32 -13.22
CA THR A 202 21.77 11.68 -14.65
C THR A 202 22.33 10.60 -15.57
N ASP A 203 23.30 9.79 -15.10
CA ASP A 203 24.14 8.97 -15.99
C ASP A 203 24.01 7.45 -15.74
N LYS A 204 23.25 7.02 -14.72
CA LYS A 204 23.13 5.60 -14.32
C LYS A 204 21.71 5.05 -14.44
N CYS A 205 20.88 5.71 -15.26
CA CYS A 205 19.53 5.25 -15.55
C CYS A 205 19.56 3.86 -16.19
N PHE A 206 18.63 3.00 -15.80
CA PHE A 206 18.52 1.67 -16.41
C PHE A 206 17.07 1.26 -16.65
N LEU A 207 16.90 0.33 -17.58
CA LEU A 207 15.64 -0.27 -17.97
C LEU A 207 15.70 -1.79 -17.82
N ILE A 208 14.61 -2.38 -17.36
CA ILE A 208 14.44 -3.84 -17.25
C ILE A 208 13.06 -4.20 -17.77
N GLU A 209 12.98 -5.08 -18.76
CA GLU A 209 11.73 -5.72 -19.16
C GLU A 209 11.60 -7.04 -18.41
N TRP A 210 10.64 -7.12 -17.48
CA TRP A 210 10.55 -8.24 -16.55
C TRP A 210 9.98 -9.51 -17.17
N ASN A 211 9.14 -9.40 -18.19
CA ASN A 211 8.56 -10.53 -18.90
C ASN A 211 9.14 -10.73 -20.31
N GLU A 212 10.22 -10.02 -20.65
CA GLU A 212 11.01 -10.21 -21.88
C GLU A 212 10.19 -10.28 -23.19
N THR A 213 9.13 -9.46 -23.31
CA THR A 213 8.27 -9.44 -24.50
C THR A 213 8.98 -8.92 -25.76
N ARG A 214 10.13 -8.23 -25.58
CA ARG A 214 10.93 -7.58 -26.64
C ARG A 214 10.19 -6.41 -27.29
N SER A 215 9.42 -5.67 -26.48
CA SER A 215 8.67 -4.51 -26.94
C SER A 215 9.56 -3.39 -27.47
N GLU A 216 9.13 -2.68 -28.52
CA GLU A 216 9.85 -1.50 -29.01
C GLU A 216 9.85 -0.33 -28.01
N ILE A 217 8.95 -0.31 -27.03
CA ILE A 217 8.83 0.79 -26.06
C ILE A 217 10.07 0.88 -25.19
N ILE A 218 10.73 -0.26 -24.91
CA ILE A 218 11.96 -0.23 -24.11
C ILE A 218 13.09 0.47 -24.86
N ASN A 219 13.13 0.35 -26.19
CA ASN A 219 14.11 1.04 -27.03
C ASN A 219 13.80 2.55 -27.10
N LEU A 220 12.52 2.90 -27.22
CA LEU A 220 12.04 4.28 -27.17
C LEU A 220 12.44 4.96 -25.84
N LEU A 221 12.16 4.28 -24.72
CA LEU A 221 12.53 4.74 -23.38
C LEU A 221 14.05 4.82 -23.21
N SER A 222 14.79 3.81 -23.66
CA SER A 222 16.25 3.76 -23.56
C SER A 222 16.87 4.97 -24.27
N LYS A 223 16.41 5.28 -25.49
CA LYS A 223 16.86 6.46 -26.24
C LYS A 223 16.47 7.77 -25.55
N LYS A 224 15.22 7.91 -25.09
CA LYS A 224 14.73 9.16 -24.48
C LYS A 224 15.40 9.49 -23.15
N PHE A 225 15.65 8.48 -22.33
CA PHE A 225 16.20 8.63 -20.98
C PHE A 225 17.68 8.28 -20.88
N GLN A 226 18.34 7.96 -22.01
CA GLN A 226 19.74 7.50 -22.06
C GLN A 226 19.99 6.34 -21.09
N ALA A 227 19.00 5.45 -20.97
CA ALA A 227 18.99 4.40 -19.97
C ALA A 227 19.54 3.09 -20.55
N ARG A 228 20.46 2.45 -19.82
CA ARG A 228 20.99 1.14 -20.19
C ARG A 228 19.93 0.06 -20.00
N ILE A 229 19.67 -0.75 -21.03
CA ILE A 229 18.82 -1.93 -20.91
C ILE A 229 19.63 -3.03 -20.22
N ILE A 230 19.07 -3.61 -19.15
CA ILE A 230 19.66 -4.71 -18.39
C ILE A 230 18.81 -5.97 -18.64
N PRO A 231 19.39 -7.05 -19.19
CA PRO A 231 18.71 -8.32 -19.35
C PRO A 231 18.27 -8.92 -18.00
N ARG A 232 17.06 -9.50 -17.94
CA ARG A 232 16.54 -10.11 -16.70
C ARG A 232 17.48 -11.18 -16.12
N LYS A 233 18.13 -11.95 -16.98
CA LYS A 233 19.08 -13.01 -16.59
C LYS A 233 20.24 -12.50 -15.71
N GLU A 234 20.67 -11.25 -15.89
CA GLU A 234 21.75 -10.65 -15.08
C GLU A 234 21.33 -10.30 -13.64
N ILE A 235 20.03 -10.37 -13.32
CA ILE A 235 19.48 -9.96 -12.03
C ILE A 235 19.35 -11.14 -11.06
N MET A 236 19.10 -12.34 -11.59
CA MET A 236 18.78 -13.53 -10.80
C MET A 236 19.92 -14.00 -9.87
N VAL A 237 21.13 -13.45 -10.01
CA VAL A 237 22.34 -13.94 -9.33
C VAL A 237 22.57 -13.28 -7.95
N ASN A 238 21.82 -12.23 -7.56
CA ASN A 238 22.13 -11.43 -6.35
C ASN A 238 20.89 -10.93 -5.57
N MET A 239 19.83 -11.74 -5.47
CA MET A 239 18.60 -11.38 -4.76
C MET A 239 18.60 -11.85 -3.29
N ASP A 240 17.68 -11.32 -2.47
CA ASP A 240 17.48 -11.77 -1.08
C ASP A 240 17.36 -13.29 -1.03
N GLU A 241 18.20 -13.90 -0.21
CA GLU A 241 18.25 -15.35 -0.06
C GLU A 241 17.37 -15.73 1.12
N ILE A 242 16.35 -16.55 0.86
CA ILE A 242 15.53 -17.17 1.90
C ILE A 242 16.03 -18.60 2.05
N ILE A 243 16.61 -18.89 3.20
CA ILE A 243 17.08 -20.23 3.57
C ILE A 243 16.07 -20.77 4.57
N THR A 244 15.46 -21.90 4.24
CA THR A 244 14.59 -22.64 5.17
C THR A 244 15.37 -23.84 5.70
N GLU A 245 15.64 -23.87 6.99
CA GLU A 245 16.34 -24.96 7.66
C GLU A 245 15.33 -26.07 8.06
N LYS A 246 15.83 -27.30 8.24
CA LYS A 246 14.99 -28.50 8.47
C LYS A 246 14.21 -28.47 9.79
N ASP A 247 14.60 -27.61 10.73
CA ASP A 247 13.98 -27.41 12.04
C ASP A 247 12.83 -26.40 12.02
N GLY A 248 12.45 -25.87 10.84
CA GLY A 248 11.42 -24.86 10.70
C GLY A 248 11.91 -23.44 10.93
N LYS A 249 13.22 -23.24 11.09
CA LYS A 249 13.86 -21.92 11.11
C LYS A 249 13.93 -21.35 9.69
N ILE A 250 13.60 -20.06 9.57
CA ILE A 250 13.66 -19.33 8.31
C ILE A 250 14.65 -18.19 8.46
N ILE A 251 15.66 -18.16 7.60
CA ILE A 251 16.66 -17.10 7.54
C ILE A 251 16.40 -16.30 6.27
N ARG A 252 16.25 -14.99 6.41
CA ARG A 252 16.16 -14.08 5.27
C ARG A 252 17.32 -13.11 5.26
N LYS A 253 18.19 -13.24 4.25
CA LYS A 253 19.28 -12.30 4.01
C LYS A 253 18.75 -11.04 3.34
N ILE A 254 19.08 -9.88 3.90
CA ILE A 254 18.61 -8.59 3.41
C ILE A 254 19.69 -7.93 2.56
N SER A 255 19.39 -7.73 1.28
CA SER A 255 20.31 -7.12 0.33
C SER A 255 20.16 -5.60 0.29
N ALA A 256 21.25 -4.89 -0.03
CA ALA A 256 21.25 -3.43 -0.24
C ALA A 256 20.84 -2.62 1.01
N VAL A 257 21.28 -3.10 2.18
CA VAL A 257 21.29 -2.35 3.45
C VAL A 257 22.46 -1.37 3.48
N GLU A 258 22.33 -0.30 4.25
CA GLU A 258 23.40 0.66 4.57
C GLU A 258 23.51 0.79 6.09
N LEU A 259 24.72 1.07 6.60
CA LEU A 259 24.93 1.32 8.02
C LEU A 259 24.03 2.47 8.52
N ASP A 260 23.46 2.28 9.70
CA ASP A 260 22.49 3.14 10.36
C ASP A 260 21.10 3.21 9.73
N ASP A 261 20.79 2.45 8.68
CA ASP A 261 19.41 2.32 8.22
C ASP A 261 18.54 1.71 9.36
N TRP A 262 17.36 2.27 9.60
CA TRP A 262 16.31 1.58 10.33
C TRP A 262 15.76 0.44 9.50
N ILE A 263 15.56 -0.72 10.11
CA ILE A 263 14.89 -1.86 9.48
C ILE A 263 13.45 -1.90 9.95
N MET A 264 12.53 -1.88 8.99
CA MET A 264 11.11 -2.08 9.25
C MET A 264 10.63 -3.39 8.65
N VAL A 265 9.88 -4.15 9.45
CA VAL A 265 9.16 -5.35 9.02
C VAL A 265 7.68 -5.07 9.19
N SER A 266 6.91 -5.18 8.11
CA SER A 266 5.45 -4.94 8.13
C SER A 266 5.05 -3.55 8.66
N GLY A 267 5.95 -2.58 8.54
CA GLY A 267 5.74 -1.22 9.04
C GLY A 267 6.11 -1.00 10.53
N CYS A 268 6.69 -1.99 11.22
CA CYS A 268 7.23 -1.84 12.57
C CYS A 268 8.76 -1.73 12.50
N ILE A 269 9.36 -0.74 13.15
CA ILE A 269 10.82 -0.63 13.28
C ILE A 269 11.29 -1.74 14.22
N ILE A 270 12.11 -2.66 13.73
CA ILE A 270 12.63 -3.79 14.52
C ILE A 270 14.06 -3.58 15.00
N GLY A 271 14.76 -2.57 14.48
CA GLY A 271 16.14 -2.29 14.85
C GLY A 271 16.88 -1.43 13.82
N ARG A 272 18.18 -1.26 14.04
CA ARG A 272 19.10 -0.45 13.21
C ARG A 272 20.20 -1.32 12.61
N VAL A 273 20.56 -1.08 11.36
CA VAL A 273 21.66 -1.77 10.68
C VAL A 273 22.99 -1.37 11.29
N ILE A 274 23.75 -2.36 11.76
CA ILE A 274 25.12 -2.19 12.29
C ILE A 274 26.19 -2.93 11.48
N ASP A 275 25.77 -3.82 10.56
CA ASP A 275 26.65 -4.54 9.65
C ASP A 275 26.00 -4.63 8.25
N ASN A 276 26.80 -4.77 7.20
CA ASN A 276 26.28 -4.94 5.83
C ASN A 276 25.77 -6.37 5.55
N ASP A 277 26.12 -7.37 6.35
CA ASP A 277 25.57 -8.73 6.29
C ASP A 277 24.38 -8.89 7.25
N VAL A 278 23.23 -8.36 6.83
CA VAL A 278 21.99 -8.42 7.61
C VAL A 278 21.24 -9.72 7.34
N ARG A 279 20.96 -10.48 8.41
CA ARG A 279 20.19 -11.73 8.37
C ARG A 279 19.14 -11.74 9.46
N ILE A 280 17.86 -11.74 9.06
CA ILE A 280 16.74 -11.88 9.99
C ILE A 280 16.43 -13.36 10.14
N VAL A 281 16.50 -13.85 11.37
CA VAL A 281 16.20 -15.24 11.71
C VAL A 281 14.84 -15.31 12.38
N VAL A 282 13.97 -16.18 11.88
CA VAL A 282 12.63 -16.41 12.44
C VAL A 282 12.47 -17.86 12.88
N LYS A 283 12.01 -18.05 14.12
CA LYS A 283 11.64 -19.35 14.70
C LYS A 283 10.24 -19.25 15.30
N ASN A 284 9.41 -20.26 15.07
CA ASN A 284 8.02 -20.28 15.56
C ASN A 284 7.22 -19.01 15.20
N ASN A 285 7.51 -18.42 14.04
CA ASN A 285 6.97 -17.14 13.55
C ASN A 285 7.35 -15.92 14.39
N TYR A 286 8.39 -15.96 15.22
CA TYR A 286 8.96 -14.80 15.90
C TYR A 286 10.39 -14.55 15.44
N ILE A 287 10.80 -13.28 15.36
CA ILE A 287 12.19 -12.92 15.13
C ILE A 287 13.02 -13.37 16.33
N ASP A 288 14.07 -14.16 16.08
CA ASP A 288 14.99 -14.65 17.10
C ASP A 288 16.04 -13.56 17.40
N GLU A 289 16.04 -13.04 18.61
CA GLU A 289 16.95 -11.97 19.05
C GLU A 289 18.43 -12.40 19.07
N ASN A 290 18.71 -13.69 19.27
CA ASN A 290 20.07 -14.18 19.47
C ASN A 290 20.74 -14.61 18.16
N GLU A 291 19.95 -15.06 17.18
CA GLU A 291 20.48 -15.54 15.90
C GLU A 291 20.38 -14.52 14.76
N THR A 292 19.62 -13.44 14.95
CA THR A 292 19.56 -12.33 13.98
C THR A 292 20.89 -11.57 13.97
N LEU A 293 21.44 -11.35 12.78
CA LEU A 293 22.78 -10.77 12.58
C LEU A 293 22.73 -9.44 11.84
N GLY A 294 23.68 -8.55 12.17
CA GLY A 294 23.86 -7.25 11.52
C GLY A 294 22.84 -6.18 11.91
N ILE A 295 22.01 -6.45 12.93
CA ILE A 295 20.97 -5.55 13.42
C ILE A 295 21.13 -5.33 14.93
N GLU A 296 21.16 -4.07 15.35
CA GLU A 296 20.88 -3.68 16.72
C GLU A 296 19.36 -3.67 16.93
N LEU A 297 18.83 -4.72 17.58
CA LEU A 297 17.39 -4.95 17.70
C LEU A 297 16.71 -4.03 18.72
N ASN A 298 15.52 -3.55 18.36
CA ASN A 298 14.61 -2.82 19.23
C ASN A 298 13.55 -3.79 19.81
N LYS A 299 13.68 -4.13 21.11
CA LYS A 299 12.77 -5.05 21.81
C LYS A 299 11.30 -4.63 21.74
N HIS A 300 11.02 -3.35 21.97
CA HIS A 300 9.64 -2.84 21.90
C HIS A 300 9.06 -2.97 20.49
N GLY A 301 9.90 -2.73 19.47
CA GLY A 301 9.56 -2.96 18.07
C GLY A 301 9.18 -4.41 17.75
N LEU A 302 9.92 -5.37 18.31
CA LEU A 302 9.64 -6.81 18.18
C LEU A 302 8.34 -7.22 18.89
N GLU A 303 8.11 -6.71 20.10
CA GLU A 303 6.86 -6.93 20.85
C GLU A 303 5.63 -6.43 20.07
N LYS A 304 5.74 -5.23 19.47
CA LYS A 304 4.70 -4.61 18.64
C LYS A 304 4.46 -5.38 17.33
N LEU A 305 5.52 -5.92 16.71
CA LEU A 305 5.42 -6.72 15.49
C LEU A 305 4.72 -8.06 15.76
N GLY A 306 5.12 -8.76 16.83
CA GLY A 306 4.58 -10.07 17.18
C GLY A 306 4.91 -11.16 16.14
N LYS A 307 3.92 -11.97 15.78
CA LYS A 307 4.11 -13.08 14.82
C LYS A 307 4.28 -12.58 13.39
N VAL A 308 5.25 -13.15 12.68
CA VAL A 308 5.65 -12.73 11.33
C VAL A 308 5.86 -13.93 10.42
N ASP A 309 5.42 -13.82 9.18
CA ASP A 309 5.81 -14.73 8.09
C ASP A 309 6.91 -14.06 7.26
N ILE A 310 8.16 -14.25 7.67
CA ILE A 310 9.28 -13.50 7.09
C ILE A 310 9.51 -13.76 5.60
N GLN A 311 8.94 -14.84 5.03
CA GLN A 311 9.08 -15.14 3.60
C GLN A 311 8.32 -14.13 2.76
N GLU A 312 7.09 -13.82 3.15
CA GLU A 312 6.17 -12.95 2.41
C GLU A 312 6.18 -11.50 2.91
N GLU A 313 6.75 -11.26 4.09
CA GLU A 313 6.64 -9.96 4.73
C GLU A 313 7.47 -8.86 4.04
N ARG A 314 6.92 -7.65 4.09
CA ARG A 314 7.60 -6.48 3.51
C ARG A 314 8.70 -6.02 4.46
N ILE A 315 9.93 -6.01 3.96
CA ILE A 315 11.10 -5.51 4.68
C ILE A 315 11.61 -4.26 3.96
N THR A 316 11.66 -3.15 4.68
CA THR A 316 12.16 -1.86 4.16
C THR A 316 13.28 -1.34 5.04
N THR A 317 14.30 -0.77 4.42
CA THR A 317 15.42 -0.13 5.13
C THR A 317 15.44 1.37 4.82
N LEU A 318 15.59 2.19 5.84
CA LEU A 318 15.56 3.65 5.69
C LEU A 318 16.41 4.37 6.73
N LYS A 319 17.32 5.24 6.27
CA LYS A 319 18.02 6.20 7.13
C LYS A 319 17.12 7.39 7.49
N GLN A 320 16.29 7.80 6.53
CA GLN A 320 15.34 8.89 6.65
C GLN A 320 14.10 8.60 5.78
N LEU A 321 12.95 9.19 6.15
CA LEU A 321 11.66 8.92 5.51
C LEU A 321 11.62 9.33 4.03
N ARG A 322 12.34 10.39 3.72
CA ARG A 322 12.48 10.98 2.39
C ARG A 322 13.93 11.42 2.26
N ARG A 323 14.62 10.97 1.22
CA ARG A 323 16.06 11.25 1.05
C ARG A 323 16.36 12.57 0.36
N THR A 324 15.37 13.07 -0.35
CA THR A 324 15.39 14.30 -1.12
C THR A 324 14.55 15.34 -0.41
N GLU A 325 15.01 16.59 -0.47
CA GLU A 325 14.18 17.71 -0.04
C GLU A 325 13.11 17.98 -1.09
N ALA A 326 11.95 18.39 -0.62
CA ALA A 326 10.89 18.85 -1.51
C ALA A 326 11.33 20.18 -2.14
N PRO A 327 11.08 20.39 -3.45
CA PRO A 327 11.34 21.69 -4.06
C PRO A 327 10.46 22.80 -3.48
N ASP A 328 9.26 22.46 -3.01
CA ASP A 328 8.33 23.36 -2.30
C ASP A 328 7.46 22.56 -1.31
N THR A 329 6.77 23.25 -0.40
CA THR A 329 5.71 22.64 0.43
C THR A 329 4.35 22.92 -0.20
N GLY A 330 3.84 21.94 -0.94
CA GLY A 330 2.53 22.07 -1.56
C GLY A 330 1.40 21.97 -0.54
N GLU A 331 0.26 22.57 -0.85
CA GLU A 331 -0.94 22.50 -0.02
C GLU A 331 -2.11 21.87 -0.75
N LYS A 332 -2.93 21.12 -0.02
CA LYS A 332 -4.19 20.59 -0.54
C LYS A 332 -5.32 20.77 0.47
N MET A 333 -6.43 21.32 0.01
CA MET A 333 -7.62 21.49 0.85
C MET A 333 -8.60 20.32 0.63
N TYR A 334 -9.24 19.93 1.72
CA TYR A 334 -10.43 19.06 1.69
C TYR A 334 -11.66 19.83 2.20
N PRO A 335 -12.88 19.41 1.85
CA PRO A 335 -14.08 19.98 2.45
C PRO A 335 -14.03 19.96 3.98
N ASN A 336 -14.53 21.03 4.60
CA ASN A 336 -14.55 21.15 6.05
C ASN A 336 -15.69 20.28 6.62
N MET A 337 -15.35 19.40 7.57
CA MET A 337 -16.27 18.45 8.20
C MET A 337 -16.08 18.51 9.70
N LYS A 338 -17.16 18.65 10.46
CA LYS A 338 -17.11 18.64 11.92
C LYS A 338 -17.03 17.22 12.47
N ARG A 339 -15.92 16.54 12.16
CA ARG A 339 -15.71 15.13 12.46
C ARG A 339 -14.25 14.86 12.78
N ALA A 340 -14.04 14.13 13.87
CA ALA A 340 -12.76 13.62 14.32
C ALA A 340 -12.59 12.13 14.01
N VAL A 341 -11.35 11.70 13.85
CA VAL A 341 -10.97 10.30 13.66
C VAL A 341 -9.78 9.95 14.54
N LEU A 342 -9.86 8.80 15.21
CA LEU A 342 -8.75 8.25 15.99
C LEU A 342 -7.94 7.27 15.12
N ILE A 343 -6.62 7.46 15.06
CA ILE A 343 -5.70 6.60 14.30
C ILE A 343 -4.56 6.06 15.18
N LYS A 344 -4.18 4.81 14.91
CA LYS A 344 -3.02 4.14 15.52
C LYS A 344 -1.91 3.82 14.50
N ARG A 345 -2.11 4.22 13.24
CA ARG A 345 -1.19 3.98 12.12
C ARG A 345 -1.32 5.10 11.10
N ALA A 346 -0.22 5.82 10.85
CA ALA A 346 -0.23 6.98 9.95
C ALA A 346 -0.41 6.61 8.47
N GLU A 347 -0.10 5.38 8.06
CA GLU A 347 -0.24 4.91 6.67
C GLU A 347 -1.66 5.07 6.09
N ASN A 348 -2.69 5.15 6.95
CA ASN A 348 -4.07 5.28 6.52
C ASN A 348 -4.54 6.74 6.37
N ILE A 349 -3.66 7.73 6.57
CA ILE A 349 -4.08 9.14 6.65
C ILE A 349 -4.81 9.60 5.38
N PHE A 350 -4.31 9.26 4.19
CA PHE A 350 -4.91 9.71 2.93
C PHE A 350 -6.34 9.18 2.70
N GLN A 351 -6.72 8.07 3.32
CA GLN A 351 -8.08 7.53 3.24
C GLN A 351 -9.09 8.26 4.14
N ILE A 352 -8.60 9.05 5.10
CA ILE A 352 -9.39 9.75 6.10
C ILE A 352 -9.40 11.26 5.91
N LEU A 353 -8.44 11.85 5.17
CA LEU A 353 -8.37 13.30 4.94
C LEU A 353 -9.67 13.86 4.33
N GLY A 354 -10.34 13.12 3.45
CA GLY A 354 -11.64 13.52 2.90
C GLY A 354 -12.86 13.19 3.78
N LYS A 355 -12.66 12.67 4.99
CA LYS A 355 -13.72 12.14 5.87
C LYS A 355 -13.73 12.73 7.27
N ALA A 356 -12.70 13.47 7.67
CA ALA A 356 -12.56 14.08 8.99
C ALA A 356 -11.67 15.33 8.89
N ASN A 357 -11.90 16.33 9.74
CA ASN A 357 -11.01 17.49 9.86
C ASN A 357 -10.09 17.41 11.06
N THR A 358 -10.47 16.68 12.10
CA THR A 358 -9.61 16.47 13.26
C THR A 358 -9.04 15.06 13.24
N ILE A 359 -7.72 14.94 13.27
CA ILE A 359 -7.02 13.66 13.35
C ILE A 359 -6.45 13.57 14.76
N ILE A 360 -6.82 12.51 15.47
CA ILE A 360 -6.24 12.18 16.78
C ILE A 360 -5.34 10.96 16.58
N SER A 361 -4.03 11.12 16.79
CA SER A 361 -3.05 10.05 16.63
C SER A 361 -2.59 9.53 17.99
N ILE A 362 -2.40 8.21 18.07
CA ILE A 362 -1.89 7.53 19.26
C ILE A 362 -0.54 6.89 18.94
N GLY A 363 0.46 7.25 19.75
CA GLY A 363 1.81 6.72 19.75
C GLY A 363 2.82 7.55 18.98
N ASP A 364 4.07 7.42 19.40
CA ASP A 364 5.24 8.20 18.96
C ASP A 364 5.36 8.23 17.43
N ASP A 365 5.58 7.06 16.81
CA ASP A 365 5.73 6.94 15.36
C ASP A 365 4.52 7.52 14.62
N THR A 366 3.31 7.14 15.05
CA THR A 366 2.07 7.52 14.39
C THR A 366 1.91 9.03 14.40
N SER A 367 2.17 9.67 15.53
CA SER A 367 2.01 11.12 15.71
C SER A 367 3.06 11.87 14.91
N PHE A 368 4.31 11.41 14.93
CA PHE A 368 5.40 11.96 14.13
C PHE A 368 5.09 11.93 12.63
N PHE A 369 4.69 10.77 12.10
CA PHE A 369 4.31 10.64 10.69
C PHE A 369 3.07 11.46 10.34
N THR A 370 2.06 11.44 11.21
CA THR A 370 0.81 12.18 10.99
C THR A 370 1.09 13.67 10.88
N GLN A 371 1.94 14.20 11.76
CA GLN A 371 2.31 15.61 11.74
C GLN A 371 3.07 16.00 10.46
N ASN A 372 4.03 15.19 10.04
CA ASN A 372 4.75 15.39 8.78
C ASN A 372 3.81 15.42 7.56
N PHE A 373 2.74 14.63 7.59
CA PHE A 373 1.72 14.63 6.54
C PHE A 373 0.81 15.86 6.62
N LEU A 374 0.34 16.22 7.81
CA LEU A 374 -0.67 17.27 8.01
C LEU A 374 -0.17 18.69 7.71
N LYS A 375 1.15 18.92 7.70
CA LYS A 375 1.76 20.18 7.21
C LYS A 375 1.25 20.63 5.83
N ARG A 376 0.83 19.70 4.96
CA ARG A 376 0.29 20.01 3.61
C ARG A 376 -1.22 20.21 3.56
N PHE A 377 -1.90 20.18 4.69
CA PHE A 377 -3.36 20.25 4.77
C PHE A 377 -3.77 21.30 5.80
N PRO A 378 -3.65 22.61 5.49
CA PRO A 378 -3.77 23.70 6.47
C PRO A 378 -5.12 23.74 7.18
N ASN A 379 -6.17 23.18 6.58
CA ASN A 379 -7.50 23.14 7.18
C ASN A 379 -7.77 21.91 8.08
N LYS A 380 -6.73 21.09 8.33
CA LYS A 380 -6.79 19.93 9.20
C LYS A 380 -6.20 20.25 10.56
N LYS A 381 -6.75 19.60 11.58
CA LYS A 381 -6.34 19.75 12.97
C LYS A 381 -5.74 18.44 13.46
N HIS A 382 -4.67 18.52 14.23
CA HIS A 382 -4.00 17.33 14.77
C HIS A 382 -3.99 17.36 16.29
N ILE A 383 -4.29 16.22 16.91
CA ILE A 383 -4.05 16.00 18.33
C ILE A 383 -3.25 14.69 18.46
N GLY A 384 -1.95 14.80 18.74
CA GLY A 384 -1.09 13.65 19.03
C GLY A 384 -1.10 13.31 20.51
N ILE A 385 -1.09 12.01 20.83
CA ILE A 385 -0.93 11.51 22.19
C ILE A 385 0.22 10.52 22.16
N ILE A 386 1.30 10.88 22.85
CA ILE A 386 2.58 10.18 22.81
C ILE A 386 3.11 9.97 24.21
N ASP A 387 3.95 8.97 24.43
CA ASP A 387 4.56 8.68 25.73
C ASP A 387 6.10 8.74 25.70
N MET A 388 6.68 9.05 24.52
CA MET A 388 8.10 9.27 24.29
C MET A 388 8.98 8.07 24.66
N ASP A 389 8.44 6.85 24.57
CA ASP A 389 9.18 5.62 24.85
C ASP A 389 9.93 5.05 23.63
N GLY A 390 9.66 5.61 22.44
CA GLY A 390 10.22 5.17 21.17
C GLY A 390 11.72 5.45 21.00
N GLU A 391 12.42 4.54 20.30
CA GLU A 391 13.84 4.68 19.95
C GLU A 391 14.17 6.03 19.29
N MET A 392 13.28 6.56 18.45
CA MET A 392 13.47 7.84 17.75
C MET A 392 13.50 9.06 18.68
N ASN A 393 13.03 8.90 19.92
CA ASN A 393 12.80 9.95 20.92
C ASN A 393 13.83 9.91 22.06
N LYS A 394 14.77 8.96 22.06
CA LYS A 394 15.82 8.89 23.09
C LYS A 394 16.60 10.21 23.15
N ASN A 395 16.70 10.79 24.35
CA ASN A 395 17.40 12.04 24.65
C ASN A 395 16.89 13.25 23.86
N LYS A 396 15.60 13.28 23.53
CA LYS A 396 14.94 14.40 22.86
C LYS A 396 13.78 14.90 23.70
N GLU A 397 13.52 16.20 23.62
CA GLU A 397 12.31 16.84 24.14
C GLU A 397 11.24 16.92 23.04
N LEU A 398 10.02 17.35 23.39
CA LEU A 398 8.90 17.45 22.44
C LEU A 398 9.26 18.37 21.25
N GLU A 399 9.92 19.48 21.54
CA GLU A 399 10.36 20.50 20.59
C GLU A 399 11.41 19.95 19.61
N ASP A 400 12.30 19.06 20.08
CA ASP A 400 13.29 18.40 19.22
C ASP A 400 12.64 17.44 18.21
N ILE A 401 11.52 16.82 18.59
CA ILE A 401 10.78 15.87 17.75
C ILE A 401 9.87 16.62 16.75
N TYR A 402 9.32 17.75 17.17
CA TYR A 402 8.38 18.56 16.40
C TYR A 402 8.84 20.01 16.23
N PRO A 403 10.02 20.26 15.60
CA PRO A 403 10.59 21.61 15.48
C PRO A 403 9.69 22.56 14.67
N ASP A 404 9.02 22.04 13.64
CA ASP A 404 7.98 22.78 12.92
C ASP A 404 6.62 22.10 13.14
N LEU A 405 6.02 22.34 14.29
CA LEU A 405 4.65 21.90 14.51
C LEU A 405 3.72 22.67 13.55
N SER A 406 3.02 21.98 12.64
CA SER A 406 2.00 22.58 11.77
C SER A 406 0.97 23.37 12.56
N GLU A 407 0.42 24.40 11.94
CA GLU A 407 -0.72 25.14 12.48
C GLU A 407 -1.89 24.21 12.82
N ASN A 408 -2.66 24.55 13.85
CA ASN A 408 -3.78 23.75 14.38
C ASN A 408 -3.38 22.35 14.90
N SER A 409 -2.16 22.20 15.39
CA SER A 409 -1.67 20.93 15.95
C SER A 409 -1.31 21.03 17.43
N ILE A 410 -1.60 19.94 18.14
CA ILE A 410 -1.36 19.79 19.57
C ILE A 410 -0.78 18.42 19.80
N ILE A 411 0.27 18.32 20.62
CA ILE A 411 0.86 17.05 21.05
C ILE A 411 0.80 17.00 22.57
N PHE A 412 0.09 15.99 23.09
CA PHE A 412 0.09 15.65 24.52
C PHE A 412 1.14 14.57 24.77
N GLN A 413 2.07 14.84 25.68
CA GLN A 413 2.93 13.82 26.24
C GLN A 413 2.27 13.24 27.50
N VAL A 414 2.15 11.92 27.57
CA VAL A 414 1.61 11.18 28.71
C VAL A 414 2.72 10.36 29.38
N ASP A 415 2.42 9.75 30.53
CA ASP A 415 3.40 8.85 31.17
C ASP A 415 3.81 7.70 30.24
N LYS A 416 5.07 7.29 30.37
CA LYS A 416 5.68 6.18 29.63
C LYS A 416 4.80 4.91 29.64
N GLY A 417 4.57 4.33 28.47
CA GLY A 417 3.76 3.13 28.26
C GLY A 417 2.24 3.33 28.34
N LYS A 418 1.75 4.58 28.43
CA LYS A 418 0.31 4.85 28.62
C LYS A 418 -0.44 5.32 27.39
N ASP A 419 0.24 5.70 26.31
CA ASP A 419 -0.38 6.21 25.07
C ASP A 419 -1.48 5.25 24.55
N ASP A 420 -1.20 3.95 24.54
CA ASP A 420 -2.05 2.91 23.99
C ASP A 420 -3.25 2.61 24.90
N ILE A 421 -3.04 2.70 26.22
CA ILE A 421 -4.08 2.56 27.25
C ILE A 421 -5.04 3.75 27.14
N ILE A 422 -4.50 4.97 27.11
CA ILE A 422 -5.26 6.21 26.99
C ILE A 422 -6.00 6.24 25.65
N GLY A 423 -5.37 5.81 24.56
CA GLY A 423 -6.01 5.68 23.25
C GLY A 423 -7.21 4.72 23.27
N LYS A 424 -7.13 3.59 23.99
CA LYS A 424 -8.29 2.69 24.19
C LYS A 424 -9.39 3.37 25.00
N MET A 425 -9.02 4.14 26.03
CA MET A 425 -9.98 4.86 26.86
C MET A 425 -10.69 5.98 26.10
N ILE A 426 -9.97 6.81 25.34
CA ILE A 426 -10.55 7.84 24.46
C ILE A 426 -11.50 7.21 23.45
N LYS A 427 -11.09 6.08 22.85
CA LYS A 427 -11.95 5.34 21.93
C LYS A 427 -13.27 4.93 22.59
N LYS A 428 -13.21 4.46 23.84
CA LYS A 428 -14.39 4.01 24.60
C LYS A 428 -15.26 5.18 25.04
N ASN A 429 -14.67 6.18 25.69
CA ASN A 429 -15.39 7.20 26.46
C ASN A 429 -15.78 8.44 25.63
N ILE A 430 -14.98 8.81 24.62
CA ILE A 430 -15.25 9.97 23.75
C ILE A 430 -15.84 9.51 22.41
N PHE A 431 -15.27 8.46 21.82
CA PHE A 431 -15.70 7.96 20.51
C PHE A 431 -16.82 6.91 20.59
N ASN A 432 -17.25 6.49 21.79
CA ASN A 432 -18.27 5.44 21.97
C ASN A 432 -17.95 4.16 21.18
N ASN A 433 -16.69 3.75 21.19
CA ASN A 433 -16.10 2.65 20.41
C ASN A 433 -16.20 2.77 18.88
N LYS A 434 -16.62 3.92 18.35
CA LYS A 434 -16.68 4.20 16.92
C LYS A 434 -15.32 4.65 16.38
N LYS A 435 -15.17 4.58 15.06
CA LYS A 435 -13.97 5.11 14.37
C LYS A 435 -13.99 6.63 14.25
N PHE A 436 -15.18 7.19 14.11
CA PHE A 436 -15.40 8.62 13.91
C PHE A 436 -16.27 9.18 15.02
N HIS A 437 -16.01 10.43 15.39
CA HIS A 437 -16.77 11.20 16.35
C HIS A 437 -17.16 12.54 15.69
N ASN A 438 -18.46 12.86 15.66
CA ASN A 438 -18.90 14.18 15.17
C ASN A 438 -18.86 15.17 16.34
N TYR A 439 -18.51 16.42 16.05
CA TYR A 439 -18.51 17.51 17.02
C TYR A 439 -19.18 18.73 16.39
N ASP A 440 -19.59 19.72 17.19
CA ASP A 440 -20.17 20.97 16.68
C ASP A 440 -19.13 22.09 16.64
N ASP A 441 -18.30 22.19 17.68
CA ASP A 441 -17.11 23.03 17.72
C ASP A 441 -15.89 22.15 18.04
N PHE A 442 -14.76 22.47 17.41
CA PHE A 442 -13.48 21.87 17.76
C PHE A 442 -13.08 22.20 19.20
N SER A 443 -13.43 23.38 19.70
CA SER A 443 -13.14 23.81 21.07
C SER A 443 -13.77 22.86 22.09
N ASP A 444 -15.00 22.39 21.84
CA ASP A 444 -15.70 21.45 22.72
C ASP A 444 -15.02 20.07 22.74
N LEU A 445 -14.64 19.57 21.56
CA LEU A 445 -13.90 18.31 21.45
C LEU A 445 -12.54 18.42 22.15
N PHE A 446 -11.83 19.52 21.92
CA PHE A 446 -10.53 19.77 22.53
C PHE A 446 -10.66 19.81 24.06
N ARG A 447 -11.61 20.57 24.59
CA ARG A 447 -11.86 20.64 26.04
C ARG A 447 -12.23 19.29 26.62
N SER A 448 -13.08 18.50 25.95
CA SER A 448 -13.41 17.14 26.39
C SER A 448 -12.18 16.23 26.45
N LEU A 449 -11.25 16.35 25.49
CA LEU A 449 -9.98 15.62 25.51
C LEU A 449 -9.05 16.13 26.59
N GLU A 450 -8.92 17.45 26.75
CA GLU A 450 -8.04 18.07 27.74
C GLU A 450 -8.50 17.73 29.16
N GLU A 451 -9.80 17.87 29.49
CA GLU A 451 -10.37 17.46 30.77
C GLU A 451 -10.14 15.97 31.05
N TYR A 452 -10.25 15.13 30.01
CA TYR A 452 -9.98 13.70 30.14
C TYR A 452 -8.50 13.38 30.34
N LEU A 453 -7.61 14.12 29.68
CA LEU A 453 -6.16 13.92 29.71
C LEU A 453 -5.48 14.62 30.89
N ASN A 454 -6.12 15.59 31.54
CA ASN A 454 -5.52 16.42 32.60
C ASN A 454 -4.97 15.61 33.79
N THR A 455 -5.46 14.39 33.98
CA THR A 455 -4.96 13.46 35.01
C THR A 455 -3.85 12.51 34.50
N TYR A 456 -3.43 12.65 33.24
CA TYR A 456 -2.55 11.71 32.54
C TYR A 456 -1.42 12.35 31.72
N TYR A 457 -1.56 13.60 31.27
CA TYR A 457 -0.51 14.27 30.49
C TYR A 457 0.51 14.97 31.41
N ILE A 458 1.78 14.92 31.02
CA ILE A 458 2.91 15.53 31.73
C ILE A 458 3.34 16.82 31.02
N ASP A 459 3.23 16.86 29.70
CA ASP A 459 3.63 18.02 28.90
C ASP A 459 2.73 18.18 27.66
N ILE A 460 2.74 19.38 27.09
CA ILE A 460 1.89 19.76 25.96
C ILE A 460 2.54 20.79 25.04
N LEU A 461 2.70 20.40 23.77
CA LEU A 461 3.16 21.31 22.71
C LEU A 461 1.97 21.73 21.84
N LYS A 462 1.77 23.02 21.62
CA LYS A 462 0.64 23.58 20.85
C LYS A 462 1.12 24.59 19.81
N ASN A 463 0.55 24.54 18.61
CA ASN A 463 0.64 25.61 17.61
C ASN A 463 -0.75 25.87 17.03
N TYR A 464 -1.28 27.07 17.26
CA TYR A 464 -2.67 27.45 16.99
C TYR A 464 -2.77 28.63 16.05
#